data_AF-A0A961JL05-F1
#
_entry.id   AF-A0A961JL05-F1
#
_cell.length_a   1.000
_cell.length_b   1.000
_cell.length_c   1.000
_cell.angle_alpha   90.00
_cell.angle_beta   90.00
_cell.angle_gamma   90.00
#
_symmetry.space_group_name_H-M   'P 1'
#
loop_
_entity.id
_entity.type
_entity.pdbx_description
1 polymer ?
#
loop_
_entity_poly.entity_id
_entity_poly.type
_entity_poly.pdbx_seq_one_letter_code
_entity_poly.pdbx_strand_id
1 'polypeptide(L)' 'MYLFLAFLLVPIVEIALFIQVGGLIGLWPTIGIVILTAVAGTWLMKVQGRAALAELSRSFSELRDPTAPLAHGAMILL' A
#
# COMPACT_ATOMS: atom_id res chain seq x y z
N MET A 1 -14.40 17.87 4.12
CA MET A 1 -15.59 17.12 3.64
C MET A 1 -15.27 16.16 2.49
N TYR A 2 -14.39 16.51 1.54
CA TYR A 2 -14.00 15.60 0.45
C TYR A 2 -13.35 14.28 0.88
N LEU A 3 -12.49 14.29 1.91
CA LEU A 3 -11.84 13.08 2.42
C LEU A 3 -12.85 12.07 2.99
N PHE A 4 -13.89 12.56 3.67
CA PHE A 4 -14.99 11.74 4.16
C PHE A 4 -15.76 11.08 3.01
N LEU A 5 -16.01 11.83 1.93
CA LEU A 5 -16.68 11.30 0.76
C LEU A 5 -15.84 10.24 0.05
N ALA A 6 -14.52 10.47 -0.09
CA ALA A 6 -13.61 9.46 -0.63
C ALA A 6 -13.57 8.19 0.23
N PHE A 7 -13.47 8.34 1.54
CA PHE A 7 -13.47 7.22 2.48
C PHE A 7 -14.77 6.41 2.46
N LEU A 8 -15.91 7.05 2.18
CA LEU A 8 -17.19 6.36 2.00
C LEU A 8 -17.31 5.71 0.62
N LEU A 9 -16.97 6.44 -0.45
CA LEU A 9 -17.19 6.00 -1.82
C LEU A 9 -16.22 4.90 -2.24
N VAL A 10 -14.96 4.95 -1.80
CA VAL A 10 -13.95 3.95 -2.18
C VAL A 10 -14.38 2.53 -1.79
N PRO A 11 -14.78 2.24 -0.54
CA PRO A 11 -15.29 0.91 -0.16
C PRO A 11 -16.56 0.50 -0.91
N ILE A 12 -17.48 1.46 -1.17
CA ILE A 12 -18.71 1.16 -1.93
C ILE A 12 -18.37 0.70 -3.35
N VAL A 13 -17.47 1.43 -4.02
CA VAL A 13 -17.01 1.08 -5.36
C VAL A 13 -16.26 -0.25 -5.34
N GLU A 14 -15.41 -0.50 -4.33
CA GLU A 14 -14.66 -1.74 -4.18
C GLU A 14 -15.59 -2.96 -4.09
N ILE A 15 -16.60 -2.92 -3.22
CA ILE A 15 -17.57 -4.02 -3.06
C ILE A 15 -18.37 -4.23 -4.36
N ALA A 16 -18.80 -3.15 -5.02
CA ALA A 16 -19.51 -3.25 -6.30
C ALA A 16 -18.64 -3.92 -7.37
N LEU A 17 -17.34 -3.60 -7.42
CA LEU A 17 -16.38 -4.21 -8.32
C LEU A 17 -16.20 -5.71 -8.03
N PHE A 18 -16.10 -6.10 -6.76
CA PHE A 18 -16.02 -7.51 -6.40
C PHE A 18 -17.26 -8.30 -6.81
N ILE A 19 -18.46 -7.72 -6.67
CA ILE A 19 -19.69 -8.37 -7.13
C ILE A 19 -19.68 -8.52 -8.66
N GLN A 20 -19.30 -7.47 -9.39
CA GLN A 20 -19.32 -7.48 -10.85
C GLN A 20 -18.26 -8.43 -11.44
N VAL A 21 -17.03 -8.38 -10.93
CA VAL A 21 -15.95 -9.30 -11.33
C VAL A 21 -16.27 -10.71 -10.88
N GLY A 22 -16.73 -10.89 -9.64
CA GLY A 22 -17.14 -12.20 -9.11
C GLY A 22 -18.27 -12.85 -9.92
N GLY A 23 -19.19 -12.05 -10.49
CA GLY A 23 -20.20 -12.54 -11.41
C GLY A 23 -19.67 -12.96 -12.79
N LEU A 24 -18.57 -12.36 -13.24
CA LEU A 24 -17.95 -12.64 -14.56
C LEU A 24 -17.01 -13.84 -14.52
N ILE A 25 -16.15 -13.94 -13.51
CA ILE A 25 -15.09 -14.97 -13.42
C ILE A 25 -15.30 -15.97 -12.28
N GLY A 26 -16.29 -15.75 -11.41
CA GLY A 26 -16.57 -16.58 -10.24
C GLY A 26 -15.87 -16.09 -8.97
N LEU A 27 -16.38 -16.56 -7.82
CA LEU A 27 -15.90 -16.15 -6.49
C LEU A 27 -14.45 -16.59 -6.24
N TRP A 28 -14.12 -17.85 -6.49
CA TRP A 28 -12.79 -18.40 -6.18
C TRP A 28 -11.66 -17.72 -6.96
N PRO A 29 -11.77 -17.48 -8.29
CA PRO A 29 -10.76 -16.72 -9.02
C PRO A 29 -10.63 -15.28 -8.52
N THR A 30 -11.75 -14.62 -8.16
CA THR A 30 -11.73 -13.25 -7.62
C THR A 30 -10.96 -13.18 -6.29
N ILE A 31 -11.22 -14.11 -5.37
CA ILE A 31 -10.48 -14.21 -4.11
C ILE A 31 -8.99 -14.48 -4.38
N GLY A 32 -8.68 -15.37 -5.31
CA GLY A 32 -7.29 -15.65 -5.71
C GLY A 32 -6.55 -14.40 -6.19
N ILE A 33 -7.19 -13.58 -7.04
CA ILE A 33 -6.61 -12.31 -7.52
C ILE A 33 -6.39 -11.33 -6.37
N VAL A 34 -7.35 -11.18 -5.44
CA VAL A 34 -7.20 -10.31 -4.27
C VAL A 34 -6.02 -10.74 -3.41
N ILE A 35 -5.87 -12.05 -3.15
CA ILE A 35 -4.74 -12.57 -2.37
C ILE A 35 -3.41 -12.31 -3.09
N LEU A 36 -3.35 -12.62 -4.39
CA LEU A 36 -2.13 -12.41 -5.19
C LEU A 36 -1.71 -10.94 -5.21
N THR A 37 -2.67 -10.04 -5.40
CA THR A 37 -2.41 -8.59 -5.40
C THR A 37 -2.00 -8.08 -4.02
N ALA A 38 -2.61 -8.56 -2.94
CA ALA A 38 -2.20 -8.22 -1.58
C ALA A 38 -0.78 -8.70 -1.26
N VAL A 39 -0.41 -9.92 -1.67
CA VAL A 39 0.95 -10.46 -1.51
C VAL A 39 1.96 -9.63 -2.31
N ALA A 40 1.65 -9.30 -3.58
CA ALA A 40 2.51 -8.49 -4.42
C ALA A 40 2.71 -7.09 -3.83
N GLY A 41 1.64 -6.44 -3.35
CA GLY A 41 1.70 -5.14 -2.69
C GLY A 41 2.54 -5.15 -1.42
N THR A 42 2.34 -6.16 -0.56
CA THR A 42 3.13 -6.34 0.67
C THR A 42 4.61 -6.56 0.35
N TRP A 43 4.91 -7.34 -0.69
CA TRP A 43 6.28 -7.55 -1.13
C TRP A 43 6.93 -6.26 -1.64
N LEU A 44 6.20 -5.46 -2.40
CA LEU A 44 6.66 -4.16 -2.89
C LEU A 44 6.93 -3.19 -1.73
N MET A 45 6.03 -3.09 -0.75
CA MET A 45 6.25 -2.31 0.48
C MET A 45 7.52 -2.76 1.22
N LYS A 46 7.77 -4.08 1.33
CA LYS A 46 9.00 -4.59 1.97
C LYS A 46 10.27 -4.22 1.21
N VAL A 47 10.21 -4.11 -0.11
CA VAL A 47 11.36 -3.67 -0.92
C VAL A 47 11.60 -2.17 -0.69
N GLN A 48 10.55 -1.35 -0.79
CA GLN A 48 10.65 0.10 -0.60
C GLN A 48 11.03 0.47 0.85
N GLY A 49 10.48 -0.21 1.84
CA GLY A 49 10.79 0.01 3.26
C GLY A 49 12.25 -0.31 3.60
N ARG A 50 12.84 -1.35 3.00
CA ARG A 50 14.28 -1.65 3.16
C ARG A 50 15.16 -0.57 2.56
N ALA A 51 14.79 -0.04 1.39
CA ALA A 51 15.52 1.07 0.78
C ALA A 51 15.43 2.35 1.64
N ALA A 52 14.26 2.65 2.20
CA ALA A 52 14.09 3.78 3.11
C ALA A 52 14.92 3.64 4.41
N LEU A 53 14.99 2.44 4.98
CA LEU A 53 15.82 2.15 6.15
C LEU A 53 17.33 2.25 5.87
N ALA A 54 17.75 1.87 4.66
CA ALA A 54 19.14 2.02 4.23
C ALA A 54 19.52 3.50 4.09
N GLU A 55 18.65 4.32 3.48
CA GLU A 55 18.87 5.78 3.35
C GLU A 55 18.88 6.48 4.72
N LEU A 56 18.03 6.02 5.64
CA LEU A 56 18.02 6.47 7.03
C LEU A 56 19.36 6.18 7.71
N SER A 57 19.81 4.92 7.67
CA SER A 57 21.07 4.50 8.28
C SER A 57 22.26 5.28 7.71
N ARG A 58 22.26 5.53 6.40
CA ARG A 58 23.27 6.34 5.72
C ARG A 58 23.28 7.78 6.20
N SER A 59 22.10 8.40 6.31
CA SER A 59 21.96 9.78 6.79
C SER A 59 22.49 9.95 8.22
N PHE A 60 22.23 8.97 9.10
CA PHE A 60 22.81 8.93 10.45
C PHE A 60 24.34 8.79 10.42
N SER A 61 24.90 7.95 9.55
CA SER A 61 26.36 7.76 9.45
C SER A 61 27.09 8.99 8.87
N GLU A 62 26.42 9.76 8.02
CA GLU A 62 26.96 10.97 7.39
C GLU A 62 26.73 12.25 8.23
N LEU A 63 26.16 12.14 9.44
CA LEU A 63 25.72 13.29 10.26
C LEU A 63 24.79 14.28 9.51
N ARG A 64 24.07 13.80 8.48
CA ARG A 64 23.05 14.58 7.77
C ARG A 64 21.73 14.52 8.51
N ASP A 65 20.93 15.59 8.40
CA ASP A 65 19.61 15.66 9.02
C ASP A 65 18.70 14.52 8.54
N PRO A 66 18.29 13.58 9.43
CA PRO A 66 17.52 12.40 9.05
C PRO A 66 16.00 12.65 9.02
N THR A 67 15.52 13.87 9.28
CA THR A 67 14.08 14.17 9.32
C THR A 67 13.34 13.83 8.02
N ALA A 68 13.91 14.17 6.86
CA ALA A 68 13.29 13.87 5.56
C ALA A 68 13.25 12.36 5.24
N PRO A 69 14.34 11.58 5.40
CA PRO A 69 14.31 10.12 5.29
C PRO A 69 13.36 9.45 6.28
N LEU A 70 13.23 9.99 7.51
CA LEU A 70 12.32 9.45 8.53
C LEU A 70 10.86 9.62 8.13
N ALA A 71 10.50 10.82 7.66
CA ALA A 71 9.16 11.10 7.16
C ALA A 71 8.81 10.23 5.94
N HIS A 72 9.76 10.04 5.02
CA HIS A 72 9.55 9.22 3.83
C HIS A 72 9.38 7.73 4.18
N GLY A 73 10.20 7.20 5.10
CA GLY A 73 10.06 5.83 5.59
C GLY A 73 8.73 5.59 6.33
N ALA A 74 8.27 6.55 7.13
CA ALA A 74 6.99 6.47 7.82
C ALA A 74 5.80 6.46 6.83
N MET A 75 5.86 7.26 5.76
CA MET A 75 4.82 7.31 4.72
C MET A 75 4.72 6.02 3.88
N ILE A 76 5.81 5.26 3.75
CA ILE A 76 5.81 3.96 3.05
C ILE A 76 5.21 2.85 3.92
N LEU A 77 5.22 3.02 5.25
CA LEU A 77 4.72 2.04 6.22
C LEU A 77 3.26 2.26 6.63
N LEU A 78 2.75 3.49 6.47
CA LEU A 78 1.33 3.86 6.64
C LEU A 78 0.50 3.46 5.42
#